data_AF-A0A653B8N7-F1
#
_entry.id   AF-A0A653B8N7-F1
#
_cell.length_a   1.000
_cell.length_b   1.000
_cell.length_c   1.000
_cell.angle_alpha   90.00
_cell.angle_beta   90.00
_cell.angle_gamma   90.00
#
_symmetry.space_group_name_H-M   'P 1'
#
loop_
_entity.id
_entity.type
_entity.pdbx_description
1 polymer ?
#
loop_
_entity_poly.entity_id
_entity_poly.type
_entity_poly.pdbx_seq_one_letter_code
_entity_poly.pdbx_strand_id
1 'polypeptide(L)'
;MDNWYNTTEYHAHVAERLEALGETKYVIEAYEFALEAYQYAPEYHENIPALPPNVWPTYNISAFNLAYCYVLHAKEVFEDPRGTLCSWGITSSMDIGEIVYGLVCVGLLDQSPGDRKEQFDGLFLIKDVL
;
A
#
# COMPACT_ATOMS: atom_id res chain seq x y z
N MET A 1 6.05 18.10 16.47
CA MET A 1 5.19 16.97 16.87
C MET A 1 6.06 15.75 16.71
N ASP A 2 6.26 14.97 17.78
CA ASP A 2 6.93 13.67 17.63
C ASP A 2 6.09 12.82 16.69
N ASN A 3 6.69 12.40 15.58
CA ASN A 3 6.05 11.48 14.66
C ASN A 3 6.03 10.12 15.37
N TRP A 4 4.88 9.69 15.86
CA TRP A 4 4.71 8.40 16.54
C TRP A 4 5.27 7.23 15.71
N TYR A 5 5.21 7.35 14.38
CA TYR A 5 5.76 6.37 13.43
C TYR A 5 7.29 6.23 13.47
N ASN A 6 8.03 7.18 14.05
CA ASN A 6 9.49 7.15 14.16
C ASN A 6 9.98 6.64 15.53
N THR A 7 9.08 6.06 16.33
CA THR A 7 9.42 5.51 17.65
C THR A 7 9.84 4.04 17.53
N THR A 8 10.81 3.63 18.34
CA THR A 8 11.21 2.21 18.44
C THR A 8 10.03 1.30 18.81
N GLU A 9 9.10 1.80 19.63
CA GLU A 9 7.90 1.09 20.03
C GLU A 9 6.97 0.80 18.85
N TYR A 10 6.78 1.77 17.95
CA TYR A 10 6.00 1.58 16.73
C TYR A 10 6.64 0.53 15.81
N HIS A 11 7.95 0.64 15.55
CA HIS A 11 8.65 -0.32 14.70
C HIS A 11 8.65 -1.74 15.28
N ALA A 12 8.81 -1.89 16.60
CA ALA A 12 8.70 -3.17 17.27
C ALA A 12 7.29 -3.77 17.14
N HIS A 13 6.25 -2.94 17.29
CA HIS A 13 4.87 -3.35 17.08
C HIS A 13 4.61 -3.81 15.64
N VAL A 14 5.08 -3.05 14.64
CA VAL A 14 4.94 -3.42 13.23
C VAL A 14 5.64 -4.75 12.95
N ALA A 15 6.88 -4.92 13.40
CA ALA A 15 7.63 -6.16 13.21
C ALA A 15 6.89 -7.37 13.82
N GLU A 16 6.40 -7.27 15.06
CA GLU A 16 5.62 -8.33 15.72
C GLU A 16 4.38 -8.72 14.89
N ARG A 17 3.66 -7.72 14.36
CA ARG A 17 2.47 -7.97 13.54
C ARG A 17 2.80 -8.58 12.19
N LEU A 18 3.90 -8.17 11.55
CA LEU A 18 4.34 -8.73 10.28
C LEU A 18 4.84 -10.17 10.43
N GLU A 19 5.49 -10.51 11.55
CA GLU A 19 5.84 -11.91 11.87
C GLU A 19 4.59 -12.81 11.95
N ALA A 20 3.46 -12.27 12.43
CA ALA A 20 2.19 -13.00 12.51
C ALA A 20 1.59 -13.35 11.13
N LEU A 21 2.08 -12.79 10.02
CA LEU A 21 1.71 -13.21 8.67
C LEU A 21 2.19 -14.63 8.33
N GLY A 22 3.29 -15.08 8.96
CA GLY A 22 3.92 -16.35 8.63
C GLY A 22 4.56 -16.36 7.23
N GLU A 23 4.43 -17.48 6.51
CA GLU A 23 4.92 -17.57 5.13
C GLU A 23 4.00 -16.80 4.16
N THR A 24 4.56 -15.78 3.51
CA THR A 24 3.85 -14.91 2.57
C THR A 24 4.38 -15.04 1.15
N LYS A 25 3.55 -14.63 0.17
CA LYS A 25 3.98 -14.51 -1.23
C LYS A 25 5.01 -13.40 -1.45
N TYR A 26 4.93 -12.31 -0.68
CA TYR A 26 5.76 -11.12 -0.82
C TYR A 26 6.75 -11.00 0.34
N VAL A 27 7.87 -10.36 0.07
CA VAL A 27 8.89 -10.03 1.08
C VAL A 27 8.33 -9.03 2.10
N ILE A 28 8.87 -9.04 3.33
CA ILE A 28 8.38 -8.19 4.43
C ILE A 28 8.49 -6.71 4.09
N GLU A 29 9.54 -6.32 3.37
CA GLU A 29 9.79 -4.96 2.91
C GLU A 29 8.63 -4.42 2.05
N ALA A 30 7.92 -5.28 1.31
CA ALA A 30 6.76 -4.87 0.53
C ALA A 30 5.58 -4.43 1.41
N TYR A 31 5.42 -5.06 2.58
CA TYR A 31 4.39 -4.73 3.57
C TYR A 31 4.74 -3.47 4.35
N GLU A 32 6.00 -3.33 4.77
CA GLU A 32 6.50 -2.10 5.41
C GLU A 32 6.33 -0.91 4.47
N PHE A 33 6.69 -1.08 3.20
CA PHE A 33 6.55 -0.04 2.19
C PHE A 33 5.08 0.33 1.92
N ALA A 34 4.15 -0.63 1.98
CA ALA A 34 2.72 -0.34 1.87
C ALA A 34 2.20 0.50 3.04
N LEU A 35 2.67 0.26 4.27
CA LEU A 35 2.34 1.08 5.43
C LEU A 35 2.90 2.48 5.30
N GLU A 36 4.14 2.60 4.85
CA GLU A 36 4.77 3.90 4.59
C GLU A 36 3.98 4.70 3.54
N ALA A 37 3.66 4.09 2.39
CA ALA A 37 2.86 4.72 1.34
C ALA A 37 1.46 5.14 1.83
N TYR A 38 0.84 4.35 2.71
CA TYR A 38 -0.43 4.72 3.36
C TYR A 38 -0.29 5.95 4.27
N GLN A 39 0.80 6.03 5.05
CA GLN A 39 1.05 7.17 5.94
C GLN A 39 1.28 8.48 5.18
N TYR A 40 1.92 8.43 4.02
CA TYR A 40 2.11 9.59 3.14
C TYR A 40 0.90 9.92 2.26
N ALA A 41 -0.13 9.07 2.22
CA ALA A 41 -1.29 9.29 1.36
C ALA A 41 -2.02 10.64 1.53
N PRO A 42 -2.10 11.25 2.73
CA PRO A 42 -2.64 12.61 2.88
C PRO A 42 -1.86 13.67 2.11
N GLU A 43 -0.54 13.50 1.94
CA GLU A 43 0.34 14.43 1.21
C GLU A 43 0.15 14.32 -0.31
N TYR A 44 -0.27 13.14 -0.78
CA TYR A 44 -0.55 12.90 -2.20
C TYR A 44 -1.98 13.27 -2.62
N HIS A 45 -2.88 13.66 -1.72
CA HIS A 45 -4.30 13.89 -2.03
C HIS A 45 -4.54 14.89 -3.18
N GLU A 46 -3.66 15.88 -3.36
CA GLU A 46 -3.73 16.85 -4.46
C GLU A 46 -3.19 16.34 -5.81
N ASN A 47 -2.41 15.25 -5.80
CA ASN A 47 -1.74 14.66 -6.97
C ASN A 47 -2.36 13.32 -7.43
N ILE A 48 -3.35 12.79 -6.69
CA ILE A 48 -4.07 11.58 -7.09
C ILE A 48 -5.05 11.93 -8.22
N PRO A 49 -5.07 11.16 -9.35
CA PRO A 49 -6.06 11.36 -10.41
C PRO A 49 -7.49 11.28 -9.85
N ALA A 50 -8.40 12.10 -10.40
CA ALA A 50 -9.80 12.05 -10.01
C ALA A 50 -10.35 10.63 -10.14
N LEU A 51 -11.07 10.17 -9.10
CA LEU A 51 -11.74 8.87 -9.09
C LEU A 51 -12.56 8.70 -10.38
N PRO A 52 -12.46 7.55 -11.07
CA PRO A 52 -13.33 7.30 -12.20
C PRO A 52 -14.81 7.37 -11.76
N PRO A 53 -15.73 7.78 -12.64
CA PRO A 53 -17.09 8.20 -12.27
C PRO A 53 -17.96 7.10 -11.60
N ASN A 54 -17.50 5.85 -11.61
CA ASN A 54 -18.11 4.69 -10.99
C ASN A 54 -17.51 4.32 -9.62
N VAL A 55 -16.62 5.13 -9.05
CA VAL A 55 -16.00 4.91 -7.73
C VAL A 55 -16.44 5.99 -6.75
N TRP A 56 -17.10 5.57 -5.66
CA TRP A 56 -17.64 6.49 -4.65
C TRP A 56 -16.54 6.97 -3.69
N PRO A 57 -16.54 8.25 -3.28
CA PRO A 57 -15.61 8.74 -2.27
C PRO A 57 -16.00 8.17 -0.89
N THR A 58 -15.11 7.36 -0.32
CA THR A 58 -15.16 6.88 1.07
C THR A 58 -14.48 7.88 2.00
N TYR A 59 -14.87 7.92 3.28
CA TYR A 59 -14.18 8.71 4.32
C TYR A 59 -12.74 8.24 4.58
N ASN A 60 -12.40 7.04 4.09
CA ASN A 60 -11.09 6.40 4.12
C ASN A 60 -10.48 6.36 2.71
N ILE A 61 -9.17 6.16 2.60
CA ILE A 61 -8.50 6.03 1.29
C ILE A 61 -9.06 4.85 0.49
N SER A 62 -9.41 5.07 -0.77
CA SER A 62 -9.89 4.00 -1.65
C SER A 62 -8.74 3.09 -2.10
N ALA A 63 -9.05 1.87 -2.55
CA ALA A 63 -8.08 0.98 -3.18
C ALA A 63 -7.32 1.65 -4.34
N PHE A 64 -8.03 2.42 -5.17
CA PHE A 64 -7.44 3.20 -6.26
C PHE A 64 -6.42 4.20 -5.73
N ASN A 65 -6.82 5.03 -4.75
CA ASN A 65 -5.94 6.05 -4.18
C ASN A 65 -4.71 5.42 -3.53
N LEU A 66 -4.88 4.35 -2.75
CA LEU A 66 -3.78 3.68 -2.08
C LEU A 66 -2.82 3.02 -3.08
N ALA A 67 -3.34 2.35 -4.11
CA ALA A 67 -2.50 1.74 -5.14
C ALA A 67 -1.68 2.79 -5.92
N TYR A 68 -2.26 3.95 -6.23
CA TYR A 68 -1.53 5.03 -6.89
C TYR A 68 -0.54 5.72 -5.95
N CYS A 69 -0.90 5.94 -4.68
CA CYS A 69 0.05 6.44 -3.66
C CYS A 69 1.26 5.51 -3.54
N TYR A 70 1.07 4.20 -3.55
CA TYR A 70 2.15 3.21 -3.52
C TYR A 70 3.12 3.40 -4.70
N VAL A 71 2.59 3.57 -5.91
CA VAL A 71 3.40 3.79 -7.13
C VAL A 71 4.10 5.15 -7.12
N LEU A 72 3.40 6.21 -6.69
CA LEU A 72 3.99 7.54 -6.58
C LEU A 72 5.12 7.56 -5.55
N HIS A 73 4.89 6.97 -4.38
CA HIS A 73 5.91 6.83 -3.34
C HIS A 73 7.12 6.08 -3.86
N ALA A 74 6.91 4.99 -4.62
CA ALA A 74 8.00 4.23 -5.22
C ALA A 74 8.87 5.07 -6.17
N LYS A 75 8.27 6.00 -6.93
CA LYS A 75 9.01 6.94 -7.80
C LYS A 75 9.88 7.91 -7.02
N GLU A 76 9.45 8.32 -5.84
CA GLU A 76 10.17 9.27 -5.01
C GLU A 76 11.33 8.60 -4.27
N VAL A 77 11.14 7.37 -3.78
CA VAL A 77 12.11 6.71 -2.89
C VAL A 77 13.15 5.83 -3.60
N PHE A 78 12.83 5.29 -4.77
CA PHE A 78 13.70 4.32 -5.46
C PHE A 78 14.33 4.91 -6.72
N GLU A 79 15.62 4.62 -6.93
CA GLU A 79 16.32 4.98 -8.17
C GLU A 79 15.77 4.20 -9.40
N ASP A 80 15.41 2.92 -9.20
CA ASP A 80 14.71 2.07 -10.19
C ASP A 80 13.43 1.49 -9.57
N PRO A 81 12.33 2.27 -9.54
CA PRO A 81 11.08 1.84 -8.91
C PRO A 81 10.53 0.55 -9.52
N ARG A 82 10.57 0.45 -10.86
CA ARG A 82 10.03 -0.71 -11.59
C ARG A 82 10.84 -1.97 -11.27
N GLY A 83 12.17 -1.88 -11.34
CA GLY A 83 13.06 -2.99 -11.05
C GLY A 83 12.88 -3.51 -9.63
N THR A 84 12.84 -2.61 -8.65
CA THR A 84 12.64 -2.94 -7.23
C THR A 84 11.31 -3.65 -7.00
N LEU A 85 10.18 -3.07 -7.43
CA LEU A 85 8.87 -3.69 -7.24
C LEU A 85 8.76 -5.05 -7.94
N CYS A 86 9.29 -5.17 -9.16
CA CYS A 86 9.32 -6.45 -9.87
C CYS A 86 10.17 -7.50 -9.13
N SER A 87 11.28 -7.09 -8.51
CA SER A 87 12.13 -8.00 -7.72
C SER A 87 11.41 -8.54 -6.47
N TRP A 88 10.46 -7.78 -5.93
CA TRP A 88 9.58 -8.20 -4.83
C TRP A 88 8.37 -9.02 -5.30
N GLY A 89 8.25 -9.28 -6.60
CA GLY A 89 7.13 -10.02 -7.20
C GLY A 89 5.87 -9.18 -7.41
N ILE A 90 5.95 -7.86 -7.29
CA ILE A 90 4.82 -6.93 -7.48
C ILE A 90 4.79 -6.50 -8.95
N THR A 91 3.77 -6.96 -9.66
CA THR A 91 3.63 -6.74 -11.11
C THR A 91 2.33 -6.07 -11.51
N SER A 92 1.37 -5.99 -10.59
CA SER A 92 0.04 -5.44 -10.81
C SER A 92 -0.51 -4.75 -9.57
N SER A 93 -1.55 -3.93 -9.75
CA SER A 93 -2.31 -3.36 -8.65
C SER A 93 -2.92 -4.42 -7.74
N MET A 94 -3.24 -5.61 -8.28
CA MET A 94 -3.76 -6.72 -7.48
C MET A 94 -2.72 -7.26 -6.48
N ASP A 95 -1.44 -7.26 -6.84
CA ASP A 95 -0.37 -7.65 -5.93
C ASP A 95 -0.28 -6.67 -4.73
N ILE A 96 -0.45 -5.37 -4.99
CA ILE A 96 -0.56 -4.33 -3.95
C ILE A 96 -1.79 -4.62 -3.06
N GLY A 97 -2.92 -5.00 -3.66
CA GLY A 97 -4.13 -5.39 -2.92
C GLY A 97 -3.89 -6.58 -1.99
N GLU A 98 -3.13 -7.59 -2.42
CA GLU A 98 -2.77 -8.73 -1.55
C GLU A 98 -1.90 -8.31 -0.37
N ILE A 99 -0.96 -7.40 -0.59
CA ILE A 99 -0.10 -6.85 0.47
C ILE A 99 -0.95 -6.06 1.49
N VAL A 100 -1.79 -5.14 1.01
CA VAL A 100 -2.68 -4.32 1.85
C VAL A 100 -3.61 -5.19 2.68
N TYR A 101 -4.23 -6.21 2.07
CA TYR A 101 -5.10 -7.12 2.82
C TYR A 101 -4.35 -8.02 3.79
N GLY A 102 -3.07 -8.33 3.54
CA GLY A 102 -2.20 -8.94 4.55
C GLY A 102 -2.05 -8.04 5.78
N LEU A 103 -1.79 -6.75 5.59
CA LEU A 103 -1.72 -5.76 6.69
C LEU A 103 -3.04 -5.66 7.47
N VAL A 104 -4.18 -5.71 6.76
CA VAL A 104 -5.51 -5.78 7.41
C VAL A 104 -5.66 -7.03 8.24
N CYS A 105 -5.23 -8.20 7.73
CA CYS A 105 -5.32 -9.47 8.46
C CYS A 105 -4.54 -9.47 9.78
N VAL A 106 -3.43 -8.75 9.87
CA VAL A 106 -2.62 -8.63 11.10
C VAL A 106 -2.93 -7.38 11.93
N GLY A 107 -3.95 -6.61 11.55
CA GLY A 107 -4.42 -5.45 12.30
C GLY A 107 -3.50 -4.24 12.25
N LEU A 108 -2.66 -4.13 11.21
CA LEU A 108 -1.84 -2.95 10.94
C LEU A 108 -2.57 -1.91 10.07
N LEU A 109 -3.60 -2.34 9.35
CA LEU A 109 -4.55 -1.47 8.64
C LEU A 109 -5.99 -1.88 8.99
N ASP A 110 -6.91 -0.93 8.89
CA ASP A 110 -8.34 -1.17 9.01
C ASP A 110 -9.01 -1.16 7.64
N GLN A 111 -10.12 -1.89 7.52
CA GLN A 111 -10.98 -1.88 6.34
C GLN A 111 -12.37 -1.32 6.70
N SER A 112 -12.99 -0.63 5.75
CA SER A 112 -14.36 -0.13 5.87
C SER A 112 -15.37 -1.21 5.47
N PRO A 113 -16.64 -1.12 5.92
CA PRO A 113 -17.69 -2.01 5.42
C PRO A 113 -17.83 -1.92 3.90
N GLY A 114 -17.61 -3.03 3.22
CA GLY A 114 -17.70 -3.13 1.76
C GLY A 114 -16.36 -3.06 1.03
N ASP A 115 -15.28 -2.74 1.72
CA ASP A 115 -13.94 -2.83 1.15
C ASP A 115 -13.62 -4.29 0.82
N ARG A 116 -13.06 -4.50 -0.37
CA ARG A 116 -12.71 -5.80 -0.91
C ARG A 116 -11.37 -5.76 -1.60
N LYS A 117 -10.58 -6.82 -1.45
CA LYS A 117 -9.30 -6.97 -2.14
C LYS A 117 -9.45 -6.85 -3.65
N GLU A 118 -10.56 -7.35 -4.20
CA GLU A 118 -10.87 -7.30 -5.62
C GLU A 118 -11.03 -5.86 -6.17
N GLN A 119 -11.17 -4.85 -5.32
CA GLN A 119 -11.17 -3.45 -5.76
C GLN A 119 -9.80 -2.98 -6.30
N PHE A 120 -8.74 -3.75 -6.02
CA PHE A 120 -7.42 -3.55 -6.61
C PHE A 120 -7.26 -4.24 -7.97
N ASP A 121 -8.17 -5.13 -8.36
CA ASP A 121 -8.04 -5.90 -9.58
C ASP A 121 -8.16 -5.00 -10.82
N GLY A 122 -7.28 -5.21 -11.80
CA GLY A 122 -7.30 -4.53 -13.09
C GLY A 122 -7.09 -3.01 -13.07
N LEU A 123 -6.70 -2.40 -11.94
CA LEU A 123 -6.47 -0.94 -11.91
C LEU A 123 -5.28 -0.54 -12.79
N PHE A 124 -4.17 -1.28 -12.71
CA PHE A 124 -3.01 -1.13 -13.59
C PHE A 124 -2.04 -2.31 -13.50
N LEU A 125 -1.16 -2.41 -14.51
CA LEU A 125 0.07 -3.19 -14.41
C LEU A 125 1.23 -2.26 -14.08
N ILE A 126 2.19 -2.73 -13.29
CA ILE A 126 3.35 -1.93 -12.85
C ILE A 126 4.13 -1.38 -14.04
N LYS A 127 4.34 -2.19 -15.08
CA LYS A 127 5.04 -1.80 -16.31
C LYS A 127 4.36 -0.67 -17.12
N ASP A 128 3.09 -0.37 -16.84
CA ASP A 128 2.33 0.64 -17.58
C ASP A 128 2.37 2.00 -16.85
N VAL A 129 2.77 2.01 -15.57
CA VAL A 129 2.79 3.20 -14.70
C VAL A 129 4.20 3.56 -14.17
N LEU A 130 5.17 2.66 -14.31
CA LEU A 130 6.59 2.80 -14.00
C LEU A 130 7.49 2.39 -15.17
#